data_AF-A0A8D1DIA6-F1
#
_entry.id   AF-A0A8D1DIA6-F1
#
_cell.length_a   1.000
_cell.length_b   1.000
_cell.length_c   1.000
_cell.angle_alpha   90.00
_cell.angle_beta   90.00
_cell.angle_gamma   90.00
#
_symmetry.space_group_name_H-M   'P 1'
#
loop_
_entity.id
_entity.type
_entity.pdbx_description
1 polymer ?
#
loop_
_entity_poly.entity_id
_entity_poly.type
_entity_poly.pdbx_seq_one_letter_code
_entity_poly.pdbx_strand_id
1 'polypeptide(L)'
;MPIVFNEPLSFLQRITEYMEHVDLVHRASRQPQPLERMQSVAAFAVSAVASQWERTGKPFNPLLGETYELIREDLGFRFISEQVSHHPPISAFYSEGLRQDFLFHGSIYPKLKFWGKSVEAEPRGTITLELLKHKEAYTWTNPTCCVHNVIIGKLWIEQYGTVEILNHRTGDKCILHFKPCGLFGKELHKVEGHIQDKNKKKLFMIYGKWTECLWGIDPVAYEAFRKQERRGDPPRKAKSDADPEKADGDGADTVPGAQETVQVIPGSKLLWRVNARPPNSAQTRARRRSGWRRSRGRRGGIGPGRRPSGRRGGFTEALTPTPAPPTGCTQGATLSGISQAAQTSTEGPDWPRTRGRRLDSAERLF
;
A
#
# COMPACT_ATOMS: atom_id res chain seq x y z
N MET A 1 20.57 6.88 -5.28
CA MET A 1 19.34 7.71 -5.29
C MET A 1 19.45 8.77 -4.21
N PRO A 2 19.28 10.06 -4.55
CA PRO A 2 19.36 11.14 -3.57
C PRO A 2 18.29 11.05 -2.47
N ILE A 3 18.69 11.32 -1.22
CA ILE A 3 17.84 11.23 -0.01
C ILE A 3 16.55 12.05 -0.08
N VAL A 4 16.51 13.11 -0.89
CA VAL A 4 15.33 13.98 -1.07
C VAL A 4 14.15 13.25 -1.75
N PHE A 5 14.44 12.15 -2.46
CA PHE A 5 13.41 11.30 -3.07
C PHE A 5 12.90 10.22 -2.12
N ASN A 6 13.48 10.08 -0.93
CA ASN A 6 13.01 9.11 0.04
C ASN A 6 11.87 9.66 0.90
N GLU A 7 10.93 8.79 1.24
CA GLU A 7 10.02 9.02 2.35
C GLU A 7 10.63 8.49 3.67
N PRO A 8 10.26 9.03 4.83
CA PRO A 8 10.88 8.68 6.11
C PRO A 8 10.37 7.36 6.68
N LEU A 9 10.18 6.35 5.84
CA LEU A 9 9.80 4.98 6.22
C LEU A 9 10.68 3.98 5.47
N SER A 10 11.05 2.88 6.14
CA SER A 10 11.59 1.71 5.43
C SER A 10 10.47 0.96 4.72
N PHE A 11 10.81 0.11 3.75
CA PHE A 11 9.81 -0.66 3.03
C PHE A 11 9.03 -1.59 3.96
N LEU A 12 9.66 -2.12 5.03
CA LEU A 12 9.00 -2.95 6.04
C LEU A 12 7.86 -2.20 6.73
N GLN A 13 8.13 -0.97 7.18
CA GLN A 13 7.11 -0.08 7.73
C GLN A 13 6.01 0.21 6.71
N ARG A 14 6.39 0.37 5.45
CA ARG A 14 5.46 0.68 4.37
C ARG A 14 4.45 -0.43 4.09
N ILE A 15 4.88 -1.69 4.14
CA ILE A 15 4.01 -2.85 3.91
C ILE A 15 2.92 -2.93 4.98
N THR A 16 3.19 -2.48 6.21
CA THR A 16 2.22 -2.53 7.31
C THR A 16 0.97 -1.71 7.04
N GLU A 17 1.07 -0.70 6.18
CA GLU A 17 -0.07 0.13 5.77
C GLU A 17 -1.08 -0.61 4.90
N TYR A 18 -0.78 -1.84 4.43
CA TYR A 18 -1.82 -2.71 3.86
C TYR A 18 -2.93 -3.01 4.88
N MET A 19 -2.62 -2.94 6.17
CA MET A 19 -3.55 -3.15 7.26
C MET A 19 -4.36 -1.89 7.65
N GLU A 20 -4.23 -0.77 6.93
CA GLU A 20 -4.97 0.48 7.24
C GLU A 20 -6.48 0.25 7.33
N HIS A 21 -7.02 -0.62 6.45
CA HIS A 21 -8.43 -0.96 6.37
C HIS A 21 -8.70 -2.42 6.78
N VAL A 22 -8.10 -2.86 7.89
CA VAL A 22 -8.31 -4.20 8.48
C VAL A 22 -9.77 -4.49 8.83
N ASP A 23 -10.60 -3.45 9.00
CA ASP A 23 -12.05 -3.59 9.20
C ASP A 23 -12.73 -4.37 8.06
N LEU A 24 -12.20 -4.29 6.84
CA LEU A 24 -12.66 -5.05 5.68
C LEU A 24 -12.35 -6.55 5.81
N VAL A 25 -11.21 -6.91 6.41
CA VAL A 25 -10.84 -8.30 6.72
C VAL A 25 -11.74 -8.86 7.83
N HIS A 26 -11.98 -8.08 8.88
CA HIS A 26 -12.93 -8.47 9.93
C HIS A 26 -14.37 -8.57 9.42
N ARG A 27 -14.76 -7.72 8.44
CA ARG A 27 -16.04 -7.84 7.74
C ARG A 27 -16.09 -9.15 6.97
N ALA A 28 -15.09 -9.44 6.13
CA ALA A 28 -15.00 -10.69 5.38
C ALA A 28 -15.11 -11.92 6.31
N SER A 29 -14.38 -11.93 7.41
CA SER A 29 -14.38 -13.04 8.39
C SER A 29 -15.78 -13.32 8.98
N ARG A 30 -16.63 -12.28 9.09
CA ARG A 30 -17.99 -12.38 9.65
C ARG A 30 -19.06 -12.73 8.62
N GLN A 31 -18.82 -12.50 7.33
CA GLN A 31 -19.86 -12.70 6.32
C GLN A 31 -20.16 -14.19 6.07
N PRO A 32 -21.44 -14.59 6.07
CA PRO A 32 -21.82 -15.98 5.84
C PRO A 32 -21.71 -16.38 4.37
N GLN A 33 -21.97 -15.45 3.45
CA GLN A 33 -21.98 -15.73 2.02
C GLN A 33 -20.60 -15.57 1.38
N PRO A 34 -20.09 -16.56 0.61
CA PRO A 34 -18.78 -16.49 -0.06
C PRO A 34 -18.63 -15.27 -0.97
N LEU A 35 -19.69 -14.88 -1.67
CA LEU A 35 -19.69 -13.71 -2.54
C LEU A 35 -19.43 -12.41 -1.78
N GLU A 36 -20.06 -12.22 -0.61
CA GLU A 36 -19.86 -11.04 0.23
C GLU A 36 -18.49 -11.02 0.90
N ARG A 37 -17.93 -12.20 1.19
CA ARG A 37 -16.53 -12.33 1.59
C ARG A 37 -15.59 -11.86 0.49
N MET A 38 -15.74 -12.37 -0.73
CA MET A 38 -14.95 -11.95 -1.88
C MET A 38 -15.07 -10.44 -2.17
N GLN A 39 -16.26 -9.85 -2.02
CA GLN A 39 -16.44 -8.40 -2.12
C GLN A 39 -15.57 -7.63 -1.10
N SER A 40 -15.53 -8.11 0.15
CA SER A 40 -14.75 -7.49 1.23
C SER A 40 -13.25 -7.69 1.02
N VAL A 41 -12.82 -8.86 0.55
CA VAL A 41 -11.42 -9.14 0.20
C VAL A 41 -10.96 -8.29 -0.99
N ALA A 42 -11.80 -8.12 -2.02
CA ALA A 42 -11.52 -7.24 -3.15
C ALA A 42 -11.38 -5.78 -2.72
N ALA A 43 -12.28 -5.31 -1.86
CA ALA A 43 -12.19 -3.98 -1.27
C ALA A 43 -10.89 -3.80 -0.47
N PHE A 44 -10.50 -4.80 0.33
CA PHE A 44 -9.26 -4.79 1.11
C PHE A 44 -8.03 -4.70 0.20
N ALA A 45 -7.95 -5.54 -0.85
CA ALA A 45 -6.85 -5.52 -1.81
C ALA A 45 -6.68 -4.15 -2.49
N VAL A 46 -7.78 -3.49 -2.89
CA VAL A 46 -7.70 -2.14 -3.48
C VAL A 46 -7.36 -1.07 -2.43
N SER A 47 -7.86 -1.19 -1.21
CA SER A 47 -7.55 -0.24 -0.14
C SER A 47 -6.06 -0.23 0.24
N ALA A 48 -5.40 -1.40 0.21
CA ALA A 48 -3.96 -1.52 0.43
C ALA A 48 -3.15 -0.76 -0.63
N VAL A 49 -3.65 -0.74 -1.87
CA VAL A 49 -3.09 0.01 -3.00
C VAL A 49 -3.26 1.52 -2.82
N ALA A 50 -4.37 1.96 -2.23
CA ALA A 50 -4.68 3.36 -1.95
C ALA A 50 -3.69 4.05 -1.00
N SER A 51 -3.03 3.28 -0.13
CA SER A 51 -1.97 3.77 0.76
C SER A 51 -0.82 4.46 -0.01
N GLN A 52 -0.65 4.16 -1.30
CA GLN A 52 0.37 4.78 -2.16
C GLN A 52 -0.02 6.18 -2.68
N TRP A 53 -1.29 6.57 -2.55
CA TRP A 53 -1.79 7.82 -3.10
C TRP A 53 -1.02 9.04 -2.57
N GLU A 54 -0.61 9.93 -3.48
CA GLU A 54 0.21 11.12 -3.24
C GLU A 54 1.62 10.89 -2.64
N ARG A 55 2.06 9.63 -2.46
CA ARG A 55 3.36 9.30 -1.86
C ARG A 55 4.39 8.95 -2.92
N THR A 56 4.86 9.99 -3.61
CA THR A 56 5.89 9.90 -4.66
C THR A 56 7.31 9.62 -4.16
N GLY A 57 7.50 9.51 -2.83
CA GLY A 57 8.80 9.21 -2.24
C GLY A 57 9.04 7.71 -2.18
N LYS A 58 10.27 7.28 -2.46
CA LYS A 58 10.68 5.88 -2.33
C LYS A 58 10.91 5.54 -0.84
N PRO A 59 10.36 4.45 -0.31
CA PRO A 59 10.74 4.00 1.03
C PRO A 59 12.22 3.61 1.07
N PHE A 60 12.85 3.69 2.25
CA PHE A 60 14.21 3.17 2.42
C PHE A 60 14.23 1.67 2.12
N ASN A 61 15.25 1.25 1.36
CA ASN A 61 15.52 -0.16 1.15
C ASN A 61 16.01 -0.76 2.48
N PRO A 62 15.29 -1.69 3.09
CA PRO A 62 15.70 -2.24 4.38
C PRO A 62 17.03 -2.98 4.28
N LEU A 63 17.76 -3.01 5.40
CA LEU A 63 18.97 -3.84 5.52
C LEU A 63 18.59 -5.32 5.64
N LEU A 64 19.46 -6.23 5.21
CA LEU A 64 19.22 -7.67 5.39
C LEU A 64 19.05 -7.99 6.88
N GLY A 65 17.97 -8.71 7.22
CA GLY A 65 17.61 -9.03 8.60
C GLY A 65 17.01 -7.86 9.39
N GLU A 66 16.80 -6.69 8.77
CA GLU A 66 15.98 -5.63 9.38
C GLU A 66 14.57 -6.19 9.62
N THR A 67 14.00 -5.89 10.78
CA THR A 67 12.65 -6.28 11.17
C THR A 67 11.82 -5.07 11.57
N TYR A 68 10.51 -5.14 11.35
CA TYR A 68 9.55 -4.19 11.89
C TYR A 68 8.31 -4.92 12.41
N GLU A 69 7.83 -4.52 13.58
CA GLU A 69 6.64 -5.04 14.22
C GLU A 69 5.63 -3.92 14.55
N LEU A 70 4.35 -4.26 14.54
CA LEU A 70 3.27 -3.36 14.91
C LEU A 70 2.13 -4.17 15.53
N ILE A 71 1.76 -3.82 16.77
CA ILE A 71 0.57 -4.36 17.44
C ILE A 71 -0.47 -3.26 17.53
N ARG A 72 -1.66 -3.52 17.01
CA ARG A 72 -2.82 -2.62 17.07
C ARG A 72 -3.95 -3.35 17.75
N GLU A 73 -3.90 -3.42 19.07
CA GLU A 73 -4.96 -4.04 19.88
C GLU A 73 -6.30 -3.37 19.65
N ASP A 74 -6.29 -2.06 19.47
CA ASP A 74 -7.46 -1.23 19.14
C ASP A 74 -8.11 -1.62 17.79
N LEU A 75 -7.32 -2.13 16.85
CA LEU A 75 -7.79 -2.63 15.56
C LEU A 75 -7.82 -4.16 15.47
N GLY A 76 -7.42 -4.88 16.52
CA GLY A 76 -7.51 -6.33 16.59
C GLY A 76 -6.50 -7.13 15.77
N PHE A 77 -5.30 -6.61 15.49
CA PHE A 77 -4.26 -7.37 14.80
C PHE A 77 -2.84 -7.12 15.34
N ARG A 78 -1.92 -8.04 15.02
CA ARG A 78 -0.49 -7.84 15.13
C ARG A 78 0.19 -8.16 13.81
N PHE A 79 1.29 -7.48 13.53
CA PHE A 79 2.01 -7.55 12.26
C PHE A 79 3.51 -7.61 12.52
N ILE A 80 4.22 -8.41 11.73
CA ILE A 80 5.67 -8.46 11.68
C ILE A 80 6.13 -8.53 10.22
N SER A 81 7.29 -7.93 9.93
CA SER A 81 7.94 -8.00 8.63
C SER A 81 9.45 -8.04 8.77
N GLU A 82 10.10 -8.67 7.80
CA GLU A 82 11.55 -8.87 7.77
C GLU A 82 12.07 -8.73 6.34
N GLN A 83 13.26 -8.15 6.21
CA GLN A 83 14.02 -8.19 4.97
C GLN A 83 14.82 -9.49 4.85
N VAL A 84 14.23 -10.49 4.21
CA VAL A 84 14.80 -11.84 4.11
C VAL A 84 15.85 -11.99 3.01
N SER A 85 15.96 -11.03 2.09
CA SER A 85 17.02 -10.98 1.08
C SER A 85 17.33 -9.54 0.70
N HIS A 86 18.59 -9.21 0.42
CA HIS A 86 19.00 -7.88 -0.06
C HIS A 86 19.29 -7.85 -1.57
N HIS A 87 19.74 -8.95 -2.14
CA HIS A 87 20.04 -9.09 -3.57
C HIS A 87 19.53 -10.43 -4.12
N PRO A 88 18.32 -10.47 -4.73
CA PRO A 88 17.37 -9.36 -4.88
C PRO A 88 16.73 -8.91 -3.55
N PRO A 89 16.23 -7.67 -3.42
CA PRO A 89 15.57 -7.20 -2.19
C PRO A 89 14.19 -7.85 -2.02
N ILE A 90 14.06 -8.77 -1.05
CA ILE A 90 12.80 -9.44 -0.72
C ILE A 90 12.43 -9.11 0.72
N SER A 91 11.21 -8.58 0.91
CA SER A 91 10.63 -8.37 2.23
C SER A 91 9.47 -9.34 2.43
N ALA A 92 9.49 -10.09 3.51
CA ALA A 92 8.40 -10.96 3.94
C ALA A 92 7.58 -10.27 5.04
N PHE A 93 6.29 -10.58 5.09
CA PHE A 93 5.42 -10.09 6.16
C PHE A 93 4.42 -11.15 6.60
N TYR A 94 3.99 -11.02 7.86
CA TYR A 94 3.00 -11.86 8.49
C TYR A 94 2.16 -11.03 9.45
N SER A 95 0.85 -11.24 9.43
CA SER A 95 -0.12 -10.55 10.26
C SER A 95 -1.20 -11.52 10.67
N GLU A 96 -1.61 -11.46 11.94
CA GLU A 96 -2.67 -12.30 12.48
C GLU A 96 -3.69 -11.46 13.22
N GLY A 97 -4.97 -11.84 13.11
CA GLY A 97 -6.03 -11.28 13.92
C GLY A 97 -5.91 -11.77 15.36
N LEU A 98 -6.03 -10.86 16.34
CA LEU A 98 -5.91 -11.21 17.77
C LEU A 98 -7.00 -12.16 18.26
N ARG A 99 -8.11 -12.26 17.51
CA ARG A 99 -9.21 -13.20 17.75
C ARG A 99 -9.08 -14.49 16.95
N GLN A 100 -7.94 -14.72 16.31
CA GLN A 100 -7.69 -15.86 15.43
C GLN A 100 -8.75 -15.97 14.32
N ASP A 101 -9.18 -14.83 13.77
CA ASP A 101 -10.17 -14.75 12.70
C ASP A 101 -9.55 -14.78 11.30
N PHE A 102 -8.31 -14.30 11.14
CA PHE A 102 -7.59 -14.30 9.87
C PHE A 102 -6.07 -14.43 10.03
N LEU A 103 -5.41 -14.86 8.95
CA LEU A 103 -3.97 -14.72 8.72
C LEU A 103 -3.74 -13.93 7.43
N PHE A 104 -2.81 -12.99 7.42
CA PHE A 104 -2.46 -12.19 6.26
C PHE A 104 -0.94 -12.15 6.10
N HIS A 105 -0.42 -12.71 5.01
CA HIS A 105 1.01 -12.91 4.83
C HIS A 105 1.42 -12.90 3.37
N GLY A 106 2.71 -12.79 3.14
CA GLY A 106 3.29 -12.84 1.81
C GLY A 106 4.71 -12.32 1.76
N SER A 107 5.21 -12.17 0.54
CA SER A 107 6.50 -11.56 0.27
C SER A 107 6.40 -10.60 -0.91
N ILE A 108 7.23 -9.57 -0.90
CA ILE A 108 7.27 -8.58 -1.98
C ILE A 108 8.71 -8.39 -2.46
N TYR A 109 8.88 -8.51 -3.77
CA TYR A 109 10.09 -8.23 -4.52
C TYR A 109 9.80 -7.20 -5.61
N PRO A 110 10.18 -5.92 -5.45
CA PRO A 110 9.93 -4.91 -6.46
C PRO A 110 10.95 -5.02 -7.60
N LYS A 111 10.48 -5.24 -8.83
CA LYS A 111 11.29 -5.13 -10.05
C LYS A 111 11.14 -3.72 -10.64
N LEU A 112 12.23 -2.96 -10.69
CA LEU A 112 12.24 -1.60 -11.21
C LEU A 112 12.57 -1.56 -12.71
N LYS A 113 11.87 -0.72 -13.47
CA LYS A 113 12.17 -0.39 -14.88
C LYS A 113 12.17 1.12 -15.05
N PHE A 114 13.21 1.65 -15.70
CA PHE A 114 13.31 3.08 -16.01
C PHE A 114 13.04 3.32 -17.49
N TRP A 115 12.08 4.18 -17.79
CA TRP A 115 11.62 4.49 -19.15
C TRP A 115 11.98 5.93 -19.57
N GLY A 116 13.02 6.51 -18.96
CA GLY A 116 13.42 7.89 -19.19
C GLY A 116 12.55 8.88 -18.40
N LYS A 117 11.28 9.06 -18.79
CA LYS A 117 10.38 10.03 -18.12
C LYS A 117 9.63 9.46 -16.92
N SER A 118 9.62 8.14 -16.77
CA SER A 118 8.93 7.43 -15.70
C SER A 118 9.77 6.28 -15.13
N VAL A 119 9.43 5.89 -13.90
CA VAL A 119 9.95 4.69 -13.23
C VAL A 119 8.76 3.79 -12.92
N GLU A 120 8.82 2.54 -13.38
CA GLU A 120 7.85 1.51 -13.03
C GLU A 120 8.43 0.60 -11.95
N ALA A 121 7.61 0.33 -10.93
CA ALA A 121 7.84 -0.68 -9.93
C ALA A 121 6.77 -1.78 -10.12
N GLU A 122 7.23 -2.95 -10.53
CA GLU A 122 6.43 -4.17 -10.63
C GLU A 122 6.60 -4.96 -9.33
N PRO A 123 5.65 -4.89 -8.38
CA PRO A 123 5.71 -5.65 -7.14
C PRO A 123 5.45 -7.13 -7.44
N ARG A 124 6.49 -7.96 -7.35
CA ARG A 124 6.38 -9.42 -7.47
C ARG A 124 6.17 -10.05 -6.11
N GLY A 125 5.55 -11.21 -6.11
CA GLY A 125 5.23 -11.97 -4.91
C GLY A 125 3.73 -12.11 -4.70
N THR A 126 3.35 -13.19 -4.04
CA THR A 126 1.95 -13.53 -3.77
C THR A 126 1.58 -13.04 -2.39
N ILE A 127 0.47 -12.31 -2.32
CA ILE A 127 -0.19 -11.94 -1.07
C ILE A 127 -1.25 -13.00 -0.79
N THR A 128 -1.33 -13.44 0.46
CA THR A 128 -2.29 -14.43 0.93
C THR A 128 -3.10 -13.88 2.11
N LEU A 129 -4.41 -14.01 2.04
CA LEU A 129 -5.33 -13.78 3.16
C LEU A 129 -6.09 -15.07 3.43
N GLU A 130 -6.03 -15.57 4.66
CA GLU A 130 -6.78 -16.73 5.11
C GLU A 130 -7.88 -16.30 6.05
N LEU A 131 -9.11 -16.74 5.79
CA LEU A 131 -10.26 -16.55 6.68
C LEU A 131 -10.49 -17.85 7.44
N LEU A 132 -9.97 -17.92 8.68
CA LEU A 132 -9.80 -19.16 9.41
C LEU A 132 -11.13 -19.87 9.70
N LYS A 133 -12.16 -19.11 10.07
CA LYS A 133 -13.52 -19.64 10.31
C LYS A 133 -14.09 -20.39 9.10
N HIS A 134 -13.78 -19.91 7.89
CA HIS A 134 -14.33 -20.46 6.64
C HIS A 134 -13.40 -21.49 5.99
N LYS A 135 -12.16 -21.63 6.50
CA LYS A 135 -11.11 -22.46 5.90
C LYS A 135 -10.90 -22.10 4.43
N GLU A 136 -10.85 -20.81 4.14
CA GLU A 136 -10.64 -20.23 2.82
C GLU A 136 -9.32 -19.47 2.78
N ALA A 137 -8.59 -19.63 1.67
CA ALA A 137 -7.40 -18.84 1.38
C ALA A 137 -7.65 -18.05 0.09
N TYR A 138 -7.27 -16.78 0.11
CA TYR A 138 -7.37 -15.85 -1.00
C TYR A 138 -5.97 -15.41 -1.40
N THR A 139 -5.63 -15.48 -2.68
CA THR A 139 -4.33 -15.02 -3.17
C THR A 139 -4.45 -14.01 -4.29
N TRP A 140 -3.56 -13.02 -4.30
CA TRP A 140 -3.43 -12.06 -5.39
C TRP A 140 -2.01 -11.47 -5.48
N THR A 141 -1.75 -10.74 -6.56
CA THR A 141 -0.56 -9.91 -6.73
C THR A 141 -0.97 -8.44 -6.79
N ASN A 142 -0.06 -7.53 -6.45
CA ASN A 142 -0.30 -6.10 -6.58
C ASN A 142 -0.23 -5.62 -8.04
N PRO A 143 -0.91 -4.51 -8.39
CA PRO A 143 -0.75 -3.87 -9.70
C PRO A 143 0.62 -3.21 -9.84
N THR A 144 0.99 -2.88 -11.09
CA THR A 144 2.21 -2.11 -11.36
C THR A 144 2.00 -0.67 -10.90
N CYS A 145 3.01 -0.12 -10.19
CA CYS A 145 3.06 1.28 -9.82
C CYS A 145 4.02 2.03 -10.76
N CYS A 146 3.58 3.16 -11.30
CA CYS A 146 4.38 4.01 -12.17
C CYS A 146 4.47 5.42 -11.59
N VAL A 147 5.69 5.90 -11.41
CA VAL A 147 5.97 7.29 -11.03
C VAL A 147 6.36 8.05 -12.30
N HIS A 148 5.55 9.02 -12.66
CA HIS A 148 5.72 9.84 -13.86
C HIS A 148 6.48 11.13 -13.58
N ASN A 149 7.00 11.74 -14.63
CA ASN A 149 7.69 13.04 -14.61
C ASN A 149 8.95 13.06 -13.72
N VAL A 150 9.70 11.97 -13.68
CA VAL A 150 10.88 11.84 -12.79
C VAL A 150 12.05 12.75 -13.15
N ILE A 151 12.05 13.34 -14.36
CA ILE A 151 13.06 14.31 -14.81
C ILE A 151 12.52 15.75 -14.81
N ILE A 152 11.34 15.98 -15.42
CA ILE A 152 10.76 17.32 -15.61
C ILE A 152 9.26 17.29 -15.29
N GLY A 153 8.80 18.26 -14.48
CA GLY A 153 7.40 18.46 -14.15
C GLY A 153 7.03 18.01 -12.73
N LYS A 154 5.73 18.01 -12.43
CA LYS A 154 5.21 17.52 -11.15
C LYS A 154 5.13 16.00 -11.18
N LEU A 155 5.78 15.35 -10.21
CA LEU A 155 5.68 13.91 -9.98
C LEU A 155 4.23 13.53 -9.68
N TRP A 156 3.76 12.44 -10.29
CA TRP A 156 2.48 11.83 -9.97
C TRP A 156 2.58 10.31 -10.08
N ILE A 157 1.71 9.62 -9.36
CA ILE A 157 1.66 8.15 -9.31
C ILE A 157 0.46 7.67 -10.09
N GLU A 158 0.69 6.61 -10.84
CA GLU A 158 -0.33 5.82 -11.50
C GLU A 158 -0.20 4.37 -11.05
N GLN A 159 -1.33 3.68 -10.96
CA GLN A 159 -1.34 2.22 -10.81
C GLN A 159 -2.19 1.60 -11.89
N TYR A 160 -1.65 0.58 -12.54
CA TYR A 160 -2.30 -0.07 -13.67
C TYR A 160 -1.99 -1.58 -13.70
N GLY A 161 -2.79 -2.32 -14.46
CA GLY A 161 -2.65 -3.76 -14.63
C GLY A 161 -3.91 -4.51 -14.20
N THR A 162 -3.82 -5.84 -14.23
CA THR A 162 -4.91 -6.71 -13.80
C THR A 162 -4.53 -7.41 -12.51
N VAL A 163 -5.38 -7.27 -11.50
CA VAL A 163 -5.27 -7.99 -10.23
C VAL A 163 -6.33 -9.09 -10.24
N GLU A 164 -5.89 -10.34 -10.08
CA GLU A 164 -6.77 -11.49 -9.91
C GLU A 164 -6.70 -11.97 -8.47
N ILE A 165 -7.84 -11.99 -7.79
CA ILE A 165 -8.00 -12.54 -6.44
C ILE A 165 -8.69 -13.88 -6.58
N LEU A 166 -7.99 -14.96 -6.22
CA LEU A 166 -8.50 -16.32 -6.28
C LEU A 166 -8.90 -16.80 -4.89
N ASN A 167 -10.14 -17.27 -4.70
CA ASN A 167 -10.53 -18.06 -3.54
C ASN A 167 -10.22 -19.54 -3.82
N HIS A 168 -9.23 -20.10 -3.14
CA HIS A 168 -8.78 -21.48 -3.34
C HIS A 168 -9.79 -22.53 -2.88
N ARG A 169 -10.74 -22.17 -2.02
CA ARG A 169 -11.78 -23.10 -1.55
C ARG A 169 -12.91 -23.27 -2.56
N THR A 170 -13.43 -22.16 -3.10
CA THR A 170 -14.60 -22.17 -3.99
C THR A 170 -14.23 -22.19 -5.47
N GLY A 171 -13.02 -21.72 -5.82
CA GLY A 171 -12.59 -21.48 -7.19
C GLY A 171 -13.11 -20.17 -7.78
N ASP A 172 -13.82 -19.36 -6.99
CA ASP A 172 -14.29 -18.04 -7.43
C ASP A 172 -13.12 -17.08 -7.60
N LYS A 173 -13.25 -16.18 -8.57
CA LYS A 173 -12.23 -15.17 -8.89
C LYS A 173 -12.83 -13.78 -8.88
N CYS A 174 -12.13 -12.83 -8.29
CA CYS A 174 -12.35 -11.41 -8.56
C CYS A 174 -11.26 -10.91 -9.51
N ILE A 175 -11.65 -10.34 -10.65
CA ILE A 175 -10.73 -9.79 -11.64
C ILE A 175 -10.93 -8.28 -11.65
N LEU A 176 -9.90 -7.53 -11.28
CA LEU A 176 -9.89 -6.08 -11.17
C LEU A 176 -8.91 -5.50 -12.18
N HIS A 177 -9.37 -4.56 -13.00
CA HIS A 177 -8.54 -3.84 -13.97
C HIS A 177 -8.28 -2.43 -13.46
N PHE A 178 -7.04 -2.17 -13.06
CA PHE A 178 -6.53 -0.84 -12.80
C PHE A 178 -6.21 -0.19 -14.15
N LYS A 179 -7.03 0.80 -14.52
CA LYS A 179 -6.93 1.45 -15.83
C LYS A 179 -5.77 2.43 -15.84
N PRO A 180 -4.93 2.42 -16.89
CA PRO A 180 -4.05 3.56 -17.13
C PRO A 180 -4.91 4.79 -17.43
N CYS A 181 -4.35 5.97 -17.16
CA CYS A 181 -4.89 7.31 -17.34
C CYS A 181 -5.57 7.50 -18.71
N GLY A 182 -5.02 6.84 -19.74
CA GLY A 182 -5.56 6.86 -21.09
C GLY A 182 -5.39 8.22 -21.76
N LEU A 183 -6.02 8.40 -22.91
CA LEU A 183 -6.05 9.67 -23.62
C LEU A 183 -6.92 10.68 -22.84
N PHE A 184 -6.39 11.89 -22.63
CA PHE A 184 -7.07 13.00 -21.93
C PHE A 184 -7.43 12.75 -20.46
N GLY A 185 -6.90 11.70 -19.82
CA GLY A 185 -7.02 11.47 -18.38
C GLY A 185 -8.39 11.01 -17.88
N LYS A 186 -9.29 10.60 -18.76
CA LYS A 186 -10.65 10.16 -18.39
C LYS A 186 -10.68 8.91 -17.50
N GLU A 187 -9.70 8.02 -17.66
CA GLU A 187 -9.64 6.74 -16.94
C GLU A 187 -8.70 6.82 -15.72
N LEU A 188 -8.20 8.01 -15.39
CA LEU A 188 -7.24 8.20 -14.31
C LEU A 188 -7.76 7.64 -12.98
N HIS A 189 -6.95 6.74 -12.41
CA HIS A 189 -7.17 6.01 -11.15
C HIS A 189 -8.35 5.05 -11.14
N LYS A 190 -8.99 4.83 -12.28
CA LYS A 190 -10.20 4.02 -12.35
C LYS A 190 -9.88 2.54 -12.15
N VAL A 191 -10.74 1.88 -11.39
CA VAL A 191 -10.74 0.43 -11.23
C VAL A 191 -12.11 -0.08 -11.66
N GLU A 192 -12.11 -1.07 -12.54
CA GLU A 192 -13.33 -1.77 -12.96
C GLU A 192 -13.05 -3.27 -13.01
N GLY A 193 -14.03 -4.09 -12.63
CA GLY A 193 -13.85 -5.52 -12.57
C GLY A 193 -15.13 -6.26 -12.22
N HIS A 194 -14.99 -7.55 -11.96
CA HIS A 194 -16.10 -8.41 -11.58
C HIS A 194 -15.65 -9.59 -10.73
N ILE A 195 -16.59 -10.13 -9.98
CA ILE A 195 -16.47 -11.43 -9.33
C ILE A 195 -17.16 -12.45 -10.24
N GLN A 196 -16.52 -13.59 -10.46
CA GLN A 196 -17.05 -14.71 -11.23
C GLN A 196 -16.88 -16.03 -10.48
N ASP A 197 -17.78 -16.97 -10.74
CA ASP A 197 -17.64 -18.34 -10.27
C ASP A 197 -16.59 -19.13 -11.07
N LYS A 198 -16.35 -20.38 -10.66
CA LYS A 198 -15.47 -21.33 -11.36
C LYS A 198 -15.87 -21.58 -12.83
N ASN A 199 -17.13 -21.36 -13.18
CA ASN A 199 -17.66 -21.50 -14.55
C ASN A 199 -17.59 -20.18 -15.34
N LYS A 200 -16.91 -19.16 -14.80
CA LYS A 200 -16.78 -17.80 -15.37
C LYS A 200 -18.11 -17.05 -15.47
N LYS A 201 -19.16 -17.47 -14.75
CA LYS A 201 -20.40 -16.70 -14.64
C LYS A 201 -20.14 -15.48 -13.75
N LYS A 202 -20.39 -14.28 -14.26
CA LYS A 202 -20.29 -13.05 -13.47
C LYS A 202 -21.37 -13.05 -12.39
N LEU A 203 -20.94 -12.86 -11.15
CA LEU A 203 -21.80 -12.80 -9.97
C LEU A 203 -21.98 -11.37 -9.46
N PHE A 204 -21.00 -10.50 -9.69
CA PHE A 204 -21.00 -9.16 -9.16
C PHE A 204 -20.04 -8.25 -9.93
N MET A 205 -20.41 -7.00 -10.14
CA MET A 205 -19.56 -6.00 -10.78
C MET A 205 -18.96 -5.08 -9.73
N ILE A 206 -17.70 -4.67 -9.92
CA ILE A 206 -16.99 -3.74 -9.06
C ILE A 206 -16.48 -2.58 -9.90
N TYR A 207 -16.67 -1.34 -9.44
CA TYR A 207 -16.17 -0.17 -10.14
C TYR A 207 -15.86 0.97 -9.15
N GLY A 208 -14.99 1.90 -9.55
CA GLY A 208 -14.67 3.08 -8.76
C GLY A 208 -13.29 3.64 -9.08
N LYS A 209 -12.65 4.25 -8.09
CA LYS A 209 -11.28 4.76 -8.17
C LYS A 209 -10.48 4.32 -6.96
N TRP A 210 -9.29 3.76 -7.18
CA TRP A 210 -8.44 3.27 -6.08
C TRP A 210 -7.94 4.40 -5.16
N THR A 211 -8.10 5.66 -5.57
CA THR A 211 -7.76 6.84 -4.75
C THR A 211 -8.94 7.40 -3.96
N GLU A 212 -10.17 6.92 -4.19
CA GLU A 212 -11.39 7.52 -3.63
C GLU A 212 -12.28 6.46 -2.97
N CYS A 213 -12.89 5.58 -3.77
CA CYS A 213 -13.86 4.61 -3.30
C CYS A 213 -14.11 3.49 -4.32
N LEU A 214 -14.72 2.40 -3.83
CA LEU A 214 -15.22 1.28 -4.62
C LEU A 214 -16.70 1.04 -4.36
N TRP A 215 -17.41 0.77 -5.45
CA TRP A 215 -18.81 0.41 -5.49
C TRP A 215 -18.98 -0.96 -6.13
N GLY A 216 -20.08 -1.61 -5.77
CA GLY A 216 -20.45 -2.90 -6.30
C GLY A 216 -21.92 -2.97 -6.68
N ILE A 217 -22.25 -3.70 -7.74
CA ILE A 217 -23.62 -3.78 -8.27
C ILE A 217 -23.85 -5.14 -8.95
N ASP A 218 -25.11 -5.55 -9.03
CA ASP A 218 -25.54 -6.70 -9.82
C ASP A 218 -25.12 -6.57 -11.31
N PRO A 219 -24.66 -7.66 -11.95
CA PRO A 219 -24.23 -7.62 -13.36
C PRO A 219 -25.29 -7.16 -14.35
N VAL A 220 -26.56 -7.52 -14.17
CA VAL A 220 -27.65 -7.15 -15.09
C VAL A 220 -27.89 -5.64 -15.04
N ALA A 221 -27.94 -5.08 -13.83
CA ALA A 221 -28.11 -3.64 -13.63
C ALA A 221 -26.92 -2.84 -14.19
N TYR A 222 -25.69 -3.32 -13.98
CA TYR A 222 -24.49 -2.71 -14.55
C TYR A 222 -24.52 -2.68 -16.08
N GLU A 223 -24.85 -3.80 -16.72
CA GLU A 223 -24.91 -3.90 -18.17
C GLU A 223 -26.02 -3.03 -18.77
N ALA A 224 -27.18 -2.94 -18.11
CA ALA A 224 -28.26 -2.04 -18.52
C ALA A 224 -27.81 -0.57 -18.49
N PHE A 225 -27.14 -0.15 -17.42
CA PHE A 225 -26.59 1.20 -17.29
C PHE A 225 -25.55 1.50 -18.38
N ARG A 226 -24.58 0.61 -18.59
CA ARG A 226 -23.53 0.81 -19.62
C ARG A 226 -24.09 0.84 -21.04
N LYS A 227 -25.21 0.16 -21.32
CA LYS A 227 -25.91 0.25 -22.60
C LYS A 227 -26.59 1.61 -22.79
N GLN A 228 -27.18 2.18 -21.73
CA GLN A 228 -27.80 3.51 -21.78
C GLN A 228 -26.75 4.61 -22.00
N GLU A 229 -25.62 4.56 -21.27
CA GLU A 229 -24.53 5.52 -21.45
C GLU A 229 -24.01 5.57 -22.89
N ARG A 230 -23.86 4.40 -23.53
CA ARG A 230 -23.39 4.30 -24.92
C ARG A 230 -24.40 4.86 -25.94
N ARG A 231 -25.68 4.90 -25.59
CA ARG A 231 -26.74 5.48 -26.43
C ARG A 231 -26.83 7.00 -26.29
N GLY A 232 -26.15 7.59 -25.30
CA GLY A 232 -26.21 9.02 -25.03
C GLY A 232 -27.46 9.47 -24.27
N ASP A 233 -28.23 8.53 -23.71
CA ASP A 233 -29.41 8.85 -22.92
C ASP A 233 -28.98 9.42 -21.55
N PRO A 234 -29.44 10.63 -21.16
CA PRO A 234 -29.05 11.20 -19.88
C PRO A 234 -29.60 10.34 -18.73
N PRO A 235 -28.80 10.04 -17.69
CA PRO A 235 -29.29 9.32 -16.53
C PRO A 235 -30.40 10.13 -15.85
N ARG A 236 -31.53 9.48 -15.54
CA ARG A 236 -32.60 10.09 -14.73
C ARG A 236 -32.00 10.49 -13.37
N LYS A 237 -31.81 11.78 -13.13
CA LYS A 237 -31.37 12.30 -11.83
C LYS A 237 -32.40 11.88 -10.77
N ALA A 238 -31.95 11.16 -9.74
CA ALA A 238 -32.71 11.02 -8.51
C ALA A 238 -32.78 12.40 -7.84
N LYS A 239 -33.99 12.85 -7.49
CA LYS A 239 -34.19 14.08 -6.70
C LYS A 239 -33.55 13.87 -5.33
N SER A 240 -32.54 14.65 -5.00
CA SER A 240 -32.15 14.89 -3.61
C SER A 240 -33.04 16.02 -3.09
N ASP A 241 -33.93 15.71 -2.15
CA ASP A 241 -34.68 16.72 -1.41
C ASP A 241 -33.72 17.44 -0.45
N ALA A 242 -33.21 18.59 -0.87
CA ALA A 242 -32.53 19.54 -0.01
C ALA A 242 -32.75 20.95 -0.58
N ASP A 243 -33.60 21.71 0.10
CA ASP A 243 -33.86 23.13 -0.15
C ASP A 243 -32.57 23.96 0.01
N PRO A 244 -32.30 24.95 -0.87
CA PRO A 244 -31.23 25.89 -0.65
C PRO A 244 -31.77 27.16 0.02
N GLU A 245 -31.55 27.31 1.32
CA GLU A 245 -31.59 28.63 1.94
C GLU A 245 -30.34 29.43 1.53
N LYS A 246 -30.58 30.67 1.11
CA LYS A 246 -29.56 31.67 0.74
C LYS A 246 -28.83 32.16 1.99
N ALA A 247 -27.50 32.27 1.91
CA ALA A 247 -26.74 33.24 2.68
C ALA A 247 -25.51 33.70 1.87
N ASP A 248 -25.46 35.01 1.60
CA ASP A 248 -24.29 35.75 1.13
C ASP A 248 -23.23 35.85 2.25
N GLY A 249 -21.93 35.86 1.91
CA GLY A 249 -20.89 36.28 2.84
C GLY A 249 -19.48 35.71 2.62
N ASP A 250 -18.70 36.43 1.81
CA ASP A 250 -17.25 36.74 1.87
C ASP A 250 -16.16 35.73 2.32
N GLY A 251 -15.14 35.63 1.44
CA GLY A 251 -13.70 35.39 1.65
C GLY A 251 -13.16 34.53 2.80
N ALA A 252 -12.70 33.31 2.48
CA ALA A 252 -11.44 32.74 3.00
C ALA A 252 -11.05 31.47 2.21
N ASP A 253 -9.75 31.35 1.90
CA ASP A 253 -9.08 30.19 1.28
C ASP A 253 -9.59 28.85 1.81
N THR A 254 -10.52 28.25 1.06
CA THR A 254 -11.02 26.90 1.30
C THR A 254 -10.29 25.97 0.35
N VAL A 255 -9.40 25.14 0.90
CA VAL A 255 -8.83 23.99 0.21
C VAL A 255 -10.01 23.19 -0.38
N PRO A 256 -10.04 22.88 -1.70
CA PRO A 256 -11.16 22.15 -2.26
C PRO A 256 -11.23 20.79 -1.57
N GLY A 257 -12.27 20.57 -0.76
CA GLY A 257 -12.62 19.24 -0.28
C GLY A 257 -12.79 18.35 -1.50
N ALA A 258 -12.10 17.21 -1.53
CA ALA A 258 -12.15 16.28 -2.64
C ALA A 258 -13.61 15.87 -2.91
N GLN A 259 -14.25 16.49 -3.90
CA GLN A 259 -15.54 16.04 -4.39
C GLN A 259 -15.34 14.65 -4.99
N GLU A 260 -16.10 13.67 -4.51
CA GLU A 260 -16.11 12.33 -5.09
C GLU A 260 -16.47 12.44 -6.58
N THR A 261 -15.57 11.96 -7.43
CA THR A 261 -15.71 12.08 -8.89
C THR A 261 -16.27 10.81 -9.53
N VAL A 262 -16.50 9.77 -8.72
CA VAL A 262 -17.06 8.50 -9.17
C VAL A 262 -18.57 8.66 -9.39
N GLN A 263 -19.04 8.47 -10.62
CA GLN A 263 -20.46 8.41 -10.92
C GLN A 263 -21.06 7.12 -10.36
N VAL A 264 -21.98 7.26 -9.40
CA VAL A 264 -22.63 6.11 -8.77
C VAL A 264 -23.79 5.62 -9.63
N ILE A 265 -23.76 4.34 -10.00
CA ILE A 265 -24.83 3.68 -10.73
C ILE A 265 -25.97 3.38 -9.74
N PRO A 266 -27.24 3.74 -10.06
CA PRO A 266 -28.37 3.42 -9.19
C PRO A 266 -28.44 1.93 -8.83
N GLY A 267 -28.65 1.62 -7.55
CA GLY A 267 -28.64 0.25 -7.03
C GLY A 267 -27.26 -0.27 -6.60
N SER A 268 -26.22 0.56 -6.67
CA SER A 268 -24.88 0.19 -6.21
C SER A 268 -24.74 0.23 -4.69
N LYS A 269 -23.93 -0.69 -4.15
CA LYS A 269 -23.51 -0.79 -2.76
C LYS A 269 -22.08 -0.28 -2.61
N LEU A 270 -21.82 0.57 -1.62
CA LEU A 270 -20.47 1.00 -1.28
C LEU A 270 -19.69 -0.18 -0.68
N LEU A 271 -18.52 -0.48 -1.22
CA LEU A 271 -17.64 -1.55 -0.73
C LEU A 271 -16.53 -1.00 0.17
N TRP A 272 -15.91 0.11 -0.25
CA TRP A 272 -14.84 0.79 0.47
C TRP A 272 -14.76 2.26 0.08
N ARG A 273 -14.25 3.08 0.99
CA ARG A 273 -13.95 4.50 0.80
C ARG A 273 -12.66 4.85 1.54
N VAL A 274 -11.83 5.67 0.93
CA VAL A 274 -10.59 6.17 1.56
C VAL A 274 -10.92 6.99 2.80
N ASN A 275 -10.11 6.84 3.84
CA ASN A 275 -10.24 7.67 5.04
C ASN A 275 -9.87 9.12 4.73
N ALA A 276 -10.56 10.07 5.36
CA ALA A 276 -10.16 11.47 5.30
C ALA A 276 -8.77 11.61 5.92
N ARG A 277 -7.87 12.29 5.21
CA ARG A 277 -6.53 12.55 5.75
C ARG A 277 -6.65 13.53 6.92
N PRO A 278 -5.86 13.36 8.00
CA PRO A 278 -5.77 14.34 9.06
C PRO A 278 -5.42 15.74 8.50
N PRO A 279 -5.97 16.83 9.06
CA PRO A 279 -5.75 18.20 8.56
C PRO A 279 -4.27 18.61 8.47
N ASN A 280 -3.42 18.03 9.32
CA ASN A 280 -1.99 18.29 9.39
C ASN A 280 -1.14 17.40 8.44
N SER A 281 -1.74 16.49 7.69
CA SER A 281 -1.04 15.54 6.80
C SER A 281 -0.15 16.24 5.76
N ALA A 282 -0.60 17.36 5.19
CA ALA A 282 0.18 18.19 4.27
C ALA A 282 1.35 18.92 4.95
N GLN A 283 1.18 19.32 6.22
CA GLN A 283 2.18 20.09 6.97
C GLN A 283 3.36 19.24 7.41
N THR A 284 3.14 17.96 7.76
CA THR A 284 4.22 17.01 8.09
C THR A 284 5.17 16.79 6.91
N ARG A 285 4.64 16.83 5.68
CA ARG A 285 5.41 16.73 4.43
C ARG A 285 6.21 18.01 4.13
N ALA A 286 5.64 19.19 4.41
CA ALA A 286 6.27 20.49 4.15
C ALA A 286 7.36 20.85 5.18
N ARG A 287 7.10 20.67 6.49
CA ARG A 287 8.05 21.00 7.58
C ARG A 287 9.35 20.18 7.53
N ARG A 288 9.33 18.99 6.92
CA ARG A 288 10.52 18.13 6.81
C ARG A 288 11.40 18.45 5.60
N ARG A 289 10.86 19.06 4.54
CA ARG A 289 11.65 19.56 3.40
C ARG A 289 12.50 20.78 3.78
N SER A 290 12.08 21.57 4.77
CA SER A 290 12.80 22.76 5.23
C SER A 290 13.79 22.51 6.39
N GLY A 291 13.76 21.33 7.02
CA GLY A 291 14.53 21.01 8.23
C GLY A 291 16.02 20.71 8.02
N TRP A 292 16.45 20.42 6.79
CA TRP A 292 17.88 20.24 6.46
C TRP A 292 18.54 21.57 6.06
N ARG A 293 18.41 22.61 6.89
CA ARG A 293 19.40 23.68 6.87
C ARG A 293 20.63 23.16 7.59
N ARG A 294 21.72 22.91 6.85
CA ARG A 294 23.06 22.76 7.42
C ARG A 294 23.23 23.83 8.49
N SER A 295 23.49 23.44 9.74
CA SER A 295 24.17 24.34 10.65
C SER A 295 25.48 24.69 9.96
N ARG A 296 25.53 25.86 9.32
CA ARG A 296 26.80 26.47 8.94
C ARG A 296 27.46 26.79 10.28
N GLY A 297 28.24 25.84 10.78
CA GLY A 297 29.24 26.14 11.80
C GLY A 297 29.98 27.37 11.32
N ARG A 298 29.92 28.44 12.12
CA ARG A 298 30.72 29.65 11.90
C ARG A 298 32.15 29.18 11.68
N ARG A 299 32.71 29.47 10.50
CA ARG A 299 34.15 29.36 10.27
C ARG A 299 34.81 30.37 11.21
N GLY A 300 35.27 29.90 12.37
CA GLY A 300 36.23 30.63 13.18
C GLY A 300 37.54 30.67 12.40
N GLY A 301 38.04 31.88 12.16
CA GLY A 301 39.29 32.11 11.44
C GLY A 301 40.47 31.42 12.13
N ILE A 302 41.36 30.85 11.32
CA ILE A 302 42.64 30.31 11.76
C ILE A 302 43.57 31.50 11.99
N GLY A 303 43.94 31.73 13.25
CA GLY A 303 45.07 32.56 13.65
C GLY A 303 46.13 31.68 14.33
N PRO A 304 47.45 31.94 14.14
CA PRO A 304 48.49 31.02 14.57
C PRO A 304 48.81 31.23 16.06
N GLY A 305 48.90 30.15 16.84
CA GLY A 305 49.30 30.30 18.24
C GLY A 305 49.36 29.01 19.06
N ARG A 306 50.60 28.49 19.19
CA ARG A 306 51.18 27.77 20.34
C ARG A 306 50.51 26.49 20.86
N ARG A 307 51.29 25.38 20.79
CA ARG A 307 51.11 24.16 21.59
C ARG A 307 51.17 24.48 23.10
N PRO A 308 50.48 23.68 23.92
CA PRO A 308 51.23 22.94 24.93
C PRO A 308 50.80 21.47 25.09
N SER A 309 51.73 20.73 25.69
CA SER A 309 51.78 19.31 26.00
C SER A 309 50.89 18.87 27.17
N GLY A 310 50.28 17.68 27.03
CA GLY A 310 50.19 16.62 28.05
C GLY A 310 49.29 16.78 29.28
N ARG A 311 48.27 15.90 29.42
CA ARG A 311 48.11 14.90 30.52
C ARG A 311 46.76 14.16 30.43
N ARG A 312 46.76 12.96 31.02
CA ARG A 312 45.70 11.94 31.11
C ARG A 312 44.55 12.31 32.07
N GLY A 313 43.41 11.63 31.89
CA GLY A 313 42.30 11.46 32.86
C GLY A 313 40.97 11.92 32.26
N GLY A 314 39.84 11.21 32.32
CA GLY A 314 39.45 9.94 32.91
C GLY A 314 38.05 9.61 32.37
N PHE A 315 37.72 8.33 32.28
CA PHE A 315 36.37 7.85 31.95
C PHE A 315 35.45 8.06 33.15
N THR A 316 34.24 8.58 32.93
CA THR A 316 33.12 8.47 33.87
C THR A 316 31.98 7.74 33.19
N GLU A 317 31.77 6.50 33.61
CA GLU A 317 30.55 5.71 33.40
C GLU A 317 29.36 6.43 34.04
N ALA A 318 28.27 6.56 33.30
CA ALA A 318 26.96 6.85 33.86
C ALA A 318 26.16 5.54 33.88
N LEU A 319 25.99 4.99 35.09
CA LEU A 319 25.08 3.89 35.41
C LEU A 319 23.63 4.38 35.27
N THR A 320 22.83 3.69 34.46
CA THR A 320 21.37 3.74 34.53
C THR A 320 20.82 2.32 34.72
N PRO A 321 19.80 2.12 35.57
CA PRO A 321 19.38 0.81 36.03
C PRO A 321 18.53 0.07 34.99
N THR A 322 18.81 -1.23 34.86
CA THR A 322 18.10 -2.21 34.04
C THR A 322 16.75 -2.57 34.67
N PRO A 323 15.62 -2.60 33.93
CA PRO A 323 14.49 -3.42 34.29
C PRO A 323 14.65 -4.82 33.67
N ALA A 324 14.46 -5.86 34.49
CA ALA A 324 14.44 -7.26 34.11
C ALA A 324 13.31 -7.57 33.08
N PRO A 325 13.46 -8.60 32.23
CA PRO A 325 12.51 -8.91 31.17
C PRO A 325 11.24 -9.57 31.75
N PRO A 326 10.05 -9.31 31.18
CA PRO A 326 8.92 -10.20 31.40
C PRO A 326 9.15 -11.47 30.57
N THR A 327 9.39 -12.57 31.29
CA THR A 327 9.35 -13.94 30.79
C THR A 327 7.97 -14.26 30.23
N GLY A 328 7.89 -14.67 28.96
CA GLY A 328 6.62 -15.13 28.37
C GLY A 328 6.66 -15.40 26.88
N CYS A 329 7.28 -16.52 26.48
CA CYS A 329 7.04 -17.31 25.27
C CYS A 329 6.18 -16.69 24.12
N THR A 330 6.77 -15.82 23.29
CA THR A 330 6.16 -15.31 22.04
C THR A 330 7.05 -15.44 20.80
N GLN A 331 8.30 -15.90 20.96
CA GLN A 331 9.25 -16.02 19.84
C GLN A 331 8.99 -17.22 18.91
N GLY A 332 8.25 -18.24 19.37
CA GLY A 332 8.12 -19.50 18.63
C GLY A 332 7.16 -19.46 17.44
N ALA A 333 6.05 -18.70 17.52
CA ALA A 333 5.01 -18.69 16.50
C ALA A 333 5.21 -17.63 15.41
N THR A 334 5.94 -16.55 15.72
CA THR A 334 6.14 -15.40 14.81
C THR A 334 7.26 -15.65 13.80
N LEU A 335 8.38 -16.24 14.24
CA LEU A 335 9.47 -16.64 13.33
C LEU A 335 9.02 -17.75 12.37
N SER A 336 8.15 -18.68 12.80
CA SER A 336 7.60 -19.70 11.91
C SER A 336 6.71 -19.11 10.82
N GLY A 337 5.92 -18.08 11.13
CA GLY A 337 5.05 -17.41 10.16
C GLY A 337 5.83 -16.69 9.06
N ILE A 338 6.89 -15.96 9.43
CA ILE A 338 7.81 -15.34 8.46
C ILE A 338 8.56 -16.40 7.66
N SER A 339 9.05 -17.45 8.31
CA SER A 339 9.74 -18.54 7.62
C SER A 339 8.84 -19.23 6.59
N GLN A 340 7.54 -19.43 6.87
CA GLN A 340 6.58 -19.98 5.90
C GLN A 340 6.29 -19.00 4.75
N ALA A 341 6.14 -17.70 5.04
CA ALA A 341 5.97 -16.67 4.01
C ALA A 341 7.22 -16.53 3.12
N ALA A 342 8.41 -16.73 3.68
CA ALA A 342 9.67 -16.76 2.94
C ALA A 342 9.83 -18.05 2.12
N GLN A 343 9.43 -19.22 2.64
CA GLN A 343 9.52 -20.50 1.92
C GLN A 343 8.61 -20.55 0.69
N THR A 344 7.37 -20.07 0.78
CA THR A 344 6.45 -20.00 -0.37
C THR A 344 6.95 -19.06 -1.48
N SER A 345 7.86 -18.13 -1.16
CA SER A 345 8.50 -17.23 -2.13
C SER A 345 9.63 -17.89 -2.94
N THR A 346 10.19 -19.00 -2.44
CA THR A 346 11.32 -19.71 -3.05
C THR A 346 10.90 -20.84 -4.00
N GLU A 347 9.60 -21.18 -4.09
CA GLU A 347 9.07 -22.26 -4.94
C GLU A 347 8.64 -21.83 -6.36
N GLY A 348 9.18 -20.71 -6.88
CA GLY A 348 9.15 -20.36 -8.32
C GLY A 348 10.29 -21.04 -9.10
N PRO A 349 10.20 -21.19 -10.44
CA PRO A 349 10.87 -22.27 -11.17
C PRO A 349 12.39 -22.28 -10.98
N ASP A 350 12.91 -23.50 -10.73
CA ASP A 350 14.31 -23.89 -10.54
C ASP A 350 15.31 -22.96 -11.25
N TRP A 351 16.10 -22.22 -10.46
CA TRP A 351 17.27 -21.53 -11.00
C TRP A 351 18.49 -22.44 -10.90
N PRO A 352 19.22 -22.70 -12.00
CA PRO A 352 20.43 -23.51 -11.94
C PRO A 352 21.49 -22.79 -11.10
N ARG A 353 22.04 -23.51 -10.11
CA ARG A 353 23.24 -23.08 -9.37
C ARG A 353 24.39 -22.87 -10.36
N THR A 354 24.60 -21.63 -10.78
CA THR A 354 25.75 -21.25 -11.61
C THR A 354 26.76 -20.50 -10.75
N ARG A 355 27.95 -21.10 -10.65
CA ARG A 355 29.14 -20.51 -10.01
C ARG A 355 29.53 -19.22 -10.73
N GLY A 356 29.75 -18.18 -9.94
CA GLY A 356 30.58 -17.01 -10.17
C GLY A 356 30.76 -16.49 -11.60
N ARG A 357 30.05 -15.40 -11.94
CA ARG A 357 30.60 -14.29 -12.73
C ARG A 357 30.07 -12.98 -12.17
N ARG A 358 30.99 -12.05 -11.87
CA ARG A 358 30.67 -10.66 -11.52
C ARG A 358 29.95 -10.01 -12.70
N LEU A 359 28.76 -9.49 -12.46
CA LEU A 359 28.16 -8.45 -13.28
C LEU A 359 28.34 -7.12 -12.54
N ASP A 360 29.54 -6.57 -12.67
CA ASP A 360 29.75 -5.14 -12.49
C ASP A 360 29.09 -4.45 -13.69
N SER A 361 28.11 -3.58 -13.44
CA SER A 361 27.70 -2.40 -14.25
C SER A 361 26.18 -2.17 -14.20
N ALA A 362 25.64 -1.71 -13.07
CA ALA A 362 24.37 -0.98 -13.02
C ALA A 362 24.16 -0.12 -11.75
N GLU A 363 25.20 0.21 -10.98
CA GLU A 363 25.11 1.09 -9.80
C GLU A 363 25.80 2.45 -10.01
N ARG A 364 25.86 2.93 -11.25
CA ARG A 364 26.18 4.32 -11.55
C ARG A 364 25.09 4.91 -12.42
N LEU A 365 24.03 5.33 -11.76
CA LEU A 365 23.18 6.48 -12.12
C LEU A 365 22.15 6.56 -10.99
N PHE A 366 22.48 7.39 -9.99
CA PHE A 366 21.62 8.19 -9.11
C PHE A 366 22.28 8.48 -7.76
#